data_AF-A0A182S699-F1
#
_entry.id   AF-A0A182S699-F1
#
_cell.length_a   1.000
_cell.length_b   1.000
_cell.length_c   1.000
_cell.angle_alpha   90.00
_cell.angle_beta   90.00
_cell.angle_gamma   90.00
#
_symmetry.space_group_name_H-M   'P 1'
#
loop_
_entity.id
_entity.type
_entity.pdbx_description
1 polymer ?
#
loop_
_entity_poly.entity_id
_entity_poly.type
_entity_poly.pdbx_seq_one_letter_code
_entity_poly.pdbx_strand_id
1 'polypeptide(L)'
;METSLLPEVTTTTTVPVTTPDPAVVNYRLPDDNIPLHYDLQLHPDLEKDTFTGTVTITIHAARANEQVVLHSHLLELGQIRFKCLNDSSYTYINSNYDDKLDFLKINLNKVLLQDYIAELTIDFSGKLDAGIVGFYASSYSGENGSKVQHERKCVALT
;
A
#
# COMPACT_ATOMS: atom_id res chain seq x y z
N MET A 1 -37.10 -61.47 -5.67
CA MET A 1 -35.87 -61.07 -4.98
C MET A 1 -35.99 -59.58 -4.76
N GLU A 2 -36.17 -59.21 -3.50
CA GLU A 2 -36.57 -57.89 -3.04
C GLU A 2 -35.29 -57.08 -2.77
N THR A 3 -35.06 -56.02 -3.54
CA THR A 3 -33.95 -55.09 -3.32
C THR A 3 -34.46 -53.91 -2.50
N SER A 4 -34.13 -53.92 -1.20
CA SER A 4 -34.36 -52.84 -0.26
C SER A 4 -33.53 -51.61 -0.63
N LEU A 5 -34.16 -50.45 -0.77
CA LEU A 5 -33.49 -49.15 -0.93
C LEU A 5 -33.17 -48.56 0.45
N LEU A 6 -31.97 -47.99 0.62
CA LEU A 6 -31.56 -47.23 1.81
C LEU A 6 -32.04 -45.76 1.67
N PRO A 7 -32.34 -45.06 2.78
CA PRO A 7 -32.87 -43.69 2.72
C PRO A 7 -31.75 -42.67 2.44
N GLU A 8 -32.03 -41.72 1.55
CA GLU A 8 -31.17 -40.57 1.26
C GLU A 8 -31.36 -39.51 2.36
N VAL A 9 -30.28 -39.16 3.06
CA VAL A 9 -30.29 -38.11 4.08
C VAL A 9 -30.05 -36.76 3.41
N THR A 10 -31.12 -36.00 3.20
CA THR A 10 -31.03 -34.61 2.73
C THR A 10 -30.57 -33.72 3.89
N THR A 11 -29.32 -33.26 3.83
CA THR A 11 -28.81 -32.25 4.78
C THR A 11 -29.13 -30.86 4.22
N THR A 12 -30.15 -30.21 4.78
CA THR A 12 -30.48 -28.81 4.48
C THR A 12 -29.50 -27.90 5.22
N THR A 13 -28.48 -27.41 4.53
CA THR A 13 -27.59 -26.37 5.05
C THR A 13 -28.30 -25.01 4.96
N THR A 14 -28.89 -24.58 6.06
CA THR A 14 -29.36 -23.20 6.25
C THR A 14 -28.15 -22.28 6.41
N VAL A 15 -27.96 -21.38 5.45
CA VAL A 15 -26.95 -20.30 5.52
C VAL A 15 -27.47 -19.24 6.50
N PRO A 16 -26.74 -18.85 7.55
CA PRO A 16 -27.15 -17.72 8.38
C PRO A 16 -26.94 -16.43 7.60
N VAL A 17 -28.00 -15.64 7.44
CA VAL A 17 -27.93 -14.25 6.97
C VAL A 17 -27.37 -13.42 8.13
N THR A 18 -26.10 -13.07 8.05
CA THR A 18 -25.47 -12.16 9.02
C THR A 18 -25.65 -10.72 8.55
N THR A 19 -26.46 -9.96 9.28
CA THR A 19 -26.51 -8.50 9.21
C THR A 19 -25.13 -7.95 9.62
N PRO A 20 -24.50 -7.03 8.86
CA PRO A 20 -23.18 -6.51 9.22
C PRO A 20 -23.22 -5.74 10.54
N ASP A 21 -22.37 -6.16 11.49
CA ASP A 21 -22.06 -5.51 12.76
C ASP A 21 -21.36 -4.16 12.52
N PRO A 22 -21.72 -3.03 13.18
CA PRO A 22 -21.23 -1.70 12.83
C PRO A 22 -19.75 -1.42 13.15
N ALA A 23 -18.93 -2.44 13.44
CA ALA A 23 -17.55 -2.25 13.90
C ALA A 23 -16.53 -3.27 13.37
N VAL A 24 -16.81 -3.95 12.25
CA VAL A 24 -15.77 -4.79 11.62
C VAL A 24 -14.75 -3.88 10.92
N VAL A 25 -13.66 -3.58 11.64
CA VAL A 25 -12.51 -2.87 11.10
C VAL A 25 -11.83 -3.77 10.06
N ASN A 26 -11.82 -3.34 8.80
CA ASN A 26 -11.17 -4.08 7.72
C ASN A 26 -9.74 -3.57 7.51
N TYR A 27 -8.77 -4.45 7.79
CA TYR A 27 -7.34 -4.17 7.66
C TYR A 27 -6.79 -4.40 6.24
N ARG A 28 -7.61 -4.92 5.31
CA ARG A 28 -7.20 -5.12 3.92
C ARG A 28 -7.48 -3.86 3.11
N LEU A 29 -6.57 -3.55 2.20
CA LEU A 29 -6.80 -2.53 1.19
C LEU A 29 -8.02 -2.89 0.33
N PRO A 30 -8.79 -1.89 -0.14
CA PRO A 30 -9.79 -2.09 -1.18
C PRO A 30 -9.16 -2.66 -2.46
N ASP A 31 -9.90 -3.52 -3.15
CA ASP A 31 -9.53 -4.12 -4.44
C ASP A 31 -9.89 -3.25 -5.66
N ASP A 32 -10.23 -1.97 -5.45
CA ASP A 32 -10.65 -1.04 -6.51
C ASP A 32 -9.49 -0.57 -7.39
N ASN A 33 -8.26 -0.56 -6.84
CA ASN A 33 -7.07 0.00 -7.47
C ASN A 33 -5.93 -1.03 -7.45
N ILE A 34 -5.49 -1.46 -8.62
CA ILE A 34 -4.44 -2.46 -8.79
C ILE A 34 -3.16 -1.75 -9.23
N PRO A 35 -2.07 -1.79 -8.44
CA PRO A 35 -0.80 -1.22 -8.88
C PRO A 35 -0.19 -2.11 -9.99
N LEU A 36 0.21 -1.48 -11.09
CA LEU A 36 0.85 -2.14 -12.23
C LEU A 36 2.37 -2.01 -12.20
N HIS A 37 2.87 -0.86 -11.76
CA HIS A 37 4.31 -0.56 -11.76
C HIS A 37 4.67 0.47 -10.69
N TYR A 38 5.87 0.33 -10.13
CA TYR A 38 6.47 1.28 -9.19
C TYR A 38 7.82 1.72 -9.73
N ASP A 39 7.98 3.03 -9.90
CA ASP A 39 9.28 3.69 -10.03
C ASP A 39 9.63 4.31 -8.69
N LEU A 40 10.66 3.76 -8.02
CA LEU A 40 11.11 4.21 -6.71
C LEU A 40 12.50 4.84 -6.83
N GLN A 41 12.57 6.10 -6.43
CA GLN A 41 13.83 6.83 -6.24
C GLN A 41 14.06 7.06 -4.76
N LEU A 42 15.25 6.71 -4.28
CA LEU A 42 15.62 6.79 -2.87
C LEU A 42 16.99 7.43 -2.72
N HIS A 43 17.07 8.43 -1.85
CA HIS A 43 18.25 9.23 -1.59
C HIS A 43 18.55 9.20 -0.08
N PRO A 44 19.30 8.19 0.40
CA PRO A 44 19.72 8.11 1.79
C PRO A 44 20.83 9.12 2.11
N ASP A 45 20.76 9.72 3.30
CA ASP A 45 21.80 10.54 3.92
C ASP A 45 22.23 9.85 5.22
N LEU A 46 23.36 9.15 5.16
CA LEU A 46 23.90 8.37 6.27
C LEU A 46 24.57 9.23 7.35
N GLU A 47 24.97 10.46 7.02
CA GLU A 47 25.53 11.38 8.03
C GLU A 47 24.42 11.92 8.94
N LYS A 48 23.22 12.10 8.38
CA LYS A 48 22.05 12.58 9.11
C LYS A 48 21.11 11.46 9.58
N ASP A 49 21.38 10.21 9.21
CA ASP A 49 20.47 9.07 9.40
C ASP A 49 19.04 9.35 8.88
N THR A 50 18.93 9.93 7.68
CA THR A 50 17.66 10.27 7.03
C THR A 50 17.62 9.76 5.60
N PHE A 51 16.44 9.78 5.00
CA PHE A 51 16.29 9.56 3.56
C PHE A 51 15.17 10.42 3.00
N THR A 52 15.32 10.77 1.73
CA THR A 52 14.24 11.30 0.91
C THR A 52 14.00 10.37 -0.27
N GLY A 53 12.82 10.45 -0.86
CA GLY A 53 12.50 9.65 -2.01
C GLY A 53 11.28 10.16 -2.75
N THR A 54 11.11 9.62 -3.94
CA THR A 54 9.92 9.84 -4.76
C THR A 54 9.48 8.48 -5.26
N VAL A 55 8.20 8.17 -5.09
CA VAL A 55 7.56 6.99 -5.68
C VAL A 55 6.58 7.45 -6.73
N THR A 56 6.67 6.86 -7.92
CA THR A 56 5.64 6.99 -8.96
C THR A 56 5.01 5.62 -9.17
N ILE A 57 3.68 5.56 -8.97
CA ILE A 57 2.90 4.33 -9.02
C ILE A 57 1.97 4.41 -10.22
N THR A 58 2.11 3.48 -11.16
CA THR A 58 1.12 3.29 -12.22
C THR A 58 0.00 2.39 -11.69
N ILE A 59 -1.24 2.84 -11.77
CA ILE A 59 -2.41 2.20 -11.16
C ILE A 59 -3.45 1.91 -12.24
N HIS A 60 -4.02 0.71 -12.23
CA HIS A 60 -5.23 0.33 -12.97
C HIS A 60 -6.44 0.36 -12.05
N ALA A 61 -7.50 1.04 -12.48
CA ALA A 61 -8.77 1.07 -11.77
C ALA A 61 -9.61 -0.17 -12.15
N ALA A 62 -9.65 -1.16 -11.26
CA ALA A 62 -10.46 -2.36 -11.44
C ALA A 62 -11.96 -2.05 -11.36
N ARG A 63 -12.34 -1.03 -10.57
CA ARG A 63 -13.71 -0.52 -10.45
C ARG A 63 -13.68 0.99 -10.39
N ALA A 64 -14.77 1.62 -10.84
CA ALA A 64 -14.92 3.06 -10.76
C ALA A 64 -14.90 3.53 -9.31
N ASN A 65 -14.02 4.49 -8.98
CA ASN A 65 -13.83 4.96 -7.61
C ASN A 65 -13.43 6.44 -7.58
N GLU A 66 -13.52 7.05 -6.40
CA GLU A 66 -13.14 8.46 -6.15
C GLU A 66 -11.97 8.57 -5.15
N GLN A 67 -11.40 7.42 -4.76
CA GLN A 67 -10.38 7.35 -3.73
C GLN A 67 -9.38 6.24 -4.03
N VAL A 68 -8.11 6.56 -3.86
CA VAL A 68 -7.01 5.58 -3.88
C VAL A 68 -6.52 5.43 -2.44
N VAL A 69 -6.49 4.20 -1.95
CA VAL A 69 -6.01 3.87 -0.60
C VAL A 69 -4.76 3.03 -0.72
N LEU A 70 -3.70 3.42 -0.02
CA LEU A 70 -2.44 2.69 0.05
C LEU A 70 -1.92 2.65 1.48
N HIS A 71 -0.94 1.79 1.73
CA HIS A 71 -0.23 1.81 2.99
C HIS A 71 0.81 2.93 3.04
N SER A 72 0.94 3.56 4.20
CA SER A 72 2.06 4.45 4.55
C SER A 72 2.33 4.23 6.03
N HIS A 73 3.58 4.20 6.47
CA HIS A 73 3.89 4.03 7.88
C HIS A 73 5.20 4.75 8.21
N LEU A 74 5.17 5.65 9.19
CA LEU A 74 6.33 6.43 9.65
C LEU A 74 7.05 7.21 8.52
N LEU A 75 6.30 7.67 7.52
CA LEU A 75 6.80 8.53 6.44
C LEU A 75 6.21 9.94 6.56
N GLU A 76 7.06 10.92 6.36
CA GLU A 76 6.64 12.31 6.15
C GLU A 76 6.34 12.50 4.67
N LEU A 77 5.10 12.86 4.34
CA LEU A 77 4.65 13.03 2.96
C LEU A 77 4.87 14.46 2.49
N GLY A 78 5.52 14.61 1.35
CA GLY A 78 5.73 15.86 0.63
C GLY A 78 4.64 16.10 -0.41
N GLN A 79 5.05 16.42 -1.64
CA GLN A 79 4.11 16.70 -2.72
C GLN A 79 3.47 15.41 -3.23
N ILE A 80 2.13 15.43 -3.34
CA ILE A 80 1.33 14.37 -3.94
C ILE A 80 0.76 14.89 -5.26
N ARG A 81 0.93 14.12 -6.32
CA ARG A 81 0.42 14.41 -7.66
C ARG A 81 -0.33 13.19 -8.17
N PHE A 82 -1.52 13.39 -8.70
CA PHE A 82 -2.32 12.33 -9.31
C PHE A 82 -2.73 12.73 -10.72
N LYS A 83 -2.39 11.89 -11.69
CA LYS A 83 -2.65 12.12 -13.11
C LYS A 83 -3.36 10.91 -13.72
N CYS A 84 -4.54 11.12 -14.28
CA CYS A 84 -5.19 10.13 -15.13
C CYS A 84 -4.52 10.14 -16.50
N LEU A 85 -4.04 8.99 -16.97
CA LEU A 85 -3.34 8.89 -18.26
C LEU A 85 -4.30 8.83 -19.44
N ASN A 86 -5.52 8.30 -19.25
CA ASN A 86 -6.52 8.16 -20.31
C ASN A 86 -7.01 9.51 -20.85
N ASP A 87 -7.21 10.50 -19.98
CA ASP A 87 -7.71 11.84 -20.35
C ASP A 87 -6.72 12.96 -20.02
N SER A 88 -5.51 12.62 -19.56
CA SER A 88 -4.45 13.56 -19.16
C SER A 88 -4.89 14.57 -18.09
N SER A 89 -5.92 14.27 -17.31
CA SER A 89 -6.41 15.15 -16.24
C SER A 89 -5.64 14.95 -14.93
N TYR A 90 -5.49 16.04 -14.18
CA TYR A 90 -4.99 16.00 -12.80
C TYR A 90 -6.17 16.03 -11.85
N THR A 91 -6.29 15.00 -10.99
CA THR A 91 -7.52 14.79 -10.22
C THR A 91 -7.33 14.73 -8.71
N TYR A 92 -6.24 15.26 -8.17
CA TYR A 92 -6.01 15.28 -6.71
C TYR A 92 -6.82 16.38 -5.98
N ILE A 93 -7.45 16.04 -4.85
CA ILE A 93 -8.01 17.03 -3.89
C ILE A 93 -7.08 17.18 -2.68
N ASN A 94 -6.99 16.11 -1.89
CA ASN A 94 -6.32 16.08 -0.60
C ASN A 94 -6.00 14.62 -0.23
N SER A 95 -5.33 14.46 0.90
CA SER A 95 -5.06 13.16 1.50
C SER A 95 -5.31 13.18 2.99
N ASN A 96 -5.61 12.01 3.56
CA ASN A 96 -5.72 11.82 4.99
C ASN A 96 -5.08 10.51 5.41
N TYR A 97 -4.52 10.49 6.61
CA TYR A 97 -3.83 9.34 7.17
C TYR A 97 -4.63 8.73 8.32
N ASP A 98 -4.79 7.41 8.29
CA ASP A 98 -5.45 6.62 9.31
C ASP A 98 -4.41 5.86 10.12
N ASP A 99 -3.98 6.43 11.25
CA ASP A 99 -2.90 5.87 12.09
C ASP A 99 -3.19 4.46 12.61
N LYS A 100 -4.46 4.04 12.68
CA LYS A 100 -4.83 2.72 13.19
C LYS A 100 -4.66 1.62 12.15
N LEU A 101 -4.79 1.98 10.88
CA LEU A 101 -4.76 1.06 9.74
C LEU A 101 -3.49 1.23 8.90
N ASP A 102 -2.69 2.25 9.21
CA ASP A 102 -1.56 2.69 8.39
C ASP A 102 -1.99 2.94 6.94
N PHE A 103 -3.17 3.57 6.76
CA PHE A 103 -3.73 3.87 5.45
C PHE A 103 -3.56 5.34 5.11
N LEU A 104 -2.95 5.60 3.96
CA LEU A 104 -3.02 6.88 3.28
C LEU A 104 -4.16 6.85 2.26
N LYS A 105 -5.17 7.69 2.48
CA LYS A 105 -6.36 7.83 1.63
C LYS A 105 -6.20 9.08 0.77
N ILE A 106 -6.06 8.90 -0.55
CA ILE A 106 -5.96 9.97 -1.55
C ILE A 106 -7.34 10.21 -2.15
N ASN A 107 -7.91 11.39 -1.93
CA ASN A 107 -9.23 11.74 -2.45
C ASN A 107 -9.12 12.45 -3.81
N LEU A 108 -9.93 12.02 -4.77
CA LEU A 108 -9.92 12.53 -6.13
C LEU A 108 -11.07 13.52 -6.38
N ASN A 109 -10.85 14.53 -7.23
CA ASN A 109 -11.86 15.54 -7.61
C ASN A 109 -12.79 15.09 -8.74
N LYS A 110 -12.49 13.91 -9.28
CA LYS A 110 -13.19 13.28 -10.40
C LYS A 110 -13.11 11.77 -10.20
N VAL A 111 -14.21 11.10 -10.51
CA VAL A 111 -14.29 9.64 -10.55
C VAL A 111 -13.23 9.10 -11.51
N LEU A 112 -12.37 8.22 -11.01
CA LEU A 112 -11.51 7.38 -11.82
C LEU A 112 -12.36 6.22 -12.34
N LEU A 113 -12.61 6.19 -13.65
CA LEU A 113 -13.49 5.19 -14.25
C LEU A 113 -12.81 3.82 -14.30
N GLN A 114 -13.63 2.77 -14.36
CA GLN A 114 -13.14 1.41 -14.56
C GLN A 114 -12.26 1.32 -15.82
N ASP A 115 -11.20 0.52 -15.73
CA ASP A 115 -10.19 0.29 -16.76
C ASP A 115 -9.31 1.50 -17.11
N TYR A 116 -9.41 2.58 -16.32
CA TYR A 116 -8.48 3.71 -16.45
C TYR A 116 -7.13 3.37 -15.84
N ILE A 117 -6.09 3.92 -16.46
CA ILE A 117 -4.72 3.93 -15.97
C ILE A 117 -4.40 5.32 -15.43
N ALA A 118 -3.87 5.37 -14.23
CA ALA A 118 -3.43 6.58 -13.58
C ALA A 118 -1.99 6.47 -13.09
N GLU A 119 -1.41 7.62 -12.81
CA GLU A 119 -0.08 7.78 -12.25
C GLU A 119 -0.19 8.60 -10.96
N LEU A 120 0.23 8.00 -9.85
CA LEU A 120 0.32 8.63 -8.54
C LEU A 120 1.80 8.85 -8.20
N THR A 121 2.22 10.10 -8.08
CA THR A 121 3.56 10.45 -7.62
C THR A 121 3.51 11.04 -6.22
N ILE A 122 4.34 10.51 -5.32
CA ILE A 122 4.44 10.94 -3.92
C ILE A 122 5.91 11.18 -3.61
N ASP A 123 6.23 12.40 -3.20
CA ASP A 123 7.51 12.71 -2.57
C ASP A 123 7.41 12.39 -1.07
N PHE A 124 8.43 11.74 -0.49
CA PHE A 124 8.42 11.33 0.92
C PHE A 124 9.80 11.46 1.56
N SER A 125 9.81 11.55 2.89
CA SER A 125 11.03 11.48 3.70
C SER A 125 10.82 10.63 4.95
N GLY A 126 11.93 10.16 5.50
CA GLY A 126 11.92 9.37 6.74
C GLY A 126 13.28 9.34 7.41
N LYS A 127 13.33 8.65 8.54
CA LYS A 127 14.55 8.44 9.31
C LYS A 127 15.04 7.01 9.13
N LEU A 128 16.35 6.85 9.05
CA LEU A 128 17.01 5.55 9.16
C LEU A 128 17.05 5.18 10.64
N ASP A 129 15.94 4.66 11.15
CA ASP A 129 15.86 4.26 12.56
C ASP A 129 16.86 3.12 12.85
N ALA A 130 17.29 3.01 14.11
CA ALA A 130 18.14 1.92 14.59
C ALA A 130 17.35 0.60 14.79
N GLY A 131 16.08 0.58 14.37
CA GLY A 131 15.25 -0.61 14.30
C GLY A 131 15.74 -1.61 13.24
N ILE A 132 15.06 -2.75 13.17
CA ILE A 132 15.38 -3.84 12.21
C ILE A 132 14.27 -4.05 11.17
N VAL A 133 13.29 -3.15 11.13
CA VAL A 133 12.11 -3.24 10.25
C VAL A 133 12.10 -2.05 9.31
N GLY A 134 11.82 -2.30 8.03
CA GLY A 134 11.77 -1.25 7.01
C GLY A 134 13.16 -0.85 6.50
N PHE A 135 13.36 0.43 6.26
CA PHE A 135 14.64 0.97 5.78
C PHE A 135 15.45 1.52 6.97
N TYR A 136 16.53 0.82 7.33
CA TYR A 136 17.27 1.04 8.57
C TYR A 136 18.79 1.15 8.35
N ALA A 137 19.48 1.80 9.28
CA ALA A 137 20.93 1.91 9.28
C ALA A 137 21.59 0.68 9.94
N SER A 138 22.70 0.21 9.37
CA SER A 138 23.52 -0.85 9.96
C SER A 138 25.00 -0.47 9.90
N SER A 139 25.79 -0.91 10.90
CA SER A 139 27.22 -0.60 11.01
C SER A 139 28.03 -1.85 11.33
N TYR A 140 29.28 -1.89 10.88
CA TYR A 140 30.25 -2.93 11.24
C TYR A 140 31.58 -2.30 11.65
N SER A 141 32.35 -3.03 12.46
CA SER A 141 33.71 -2.63 12.82
C SER A 141 34.69 -3.22 11.79
N GLY A 142 35.54 -2.38 11.20
CA GLY A 142 36.66 -2.82 10.38
C GLY A 142 37.78 -3.45 11.22
N GLU A 143 38.75 -4.08 10.55
CA GLU A 143 39.87 -4.81 11.17
C GLU A 143 40.70 -3.95 12.16
N ASN A 144 40.66 -2.62 12.00
CA ASN A 144 41.38 -1.67 12.85
C ASN A 144 40.50 -1.09 14.00
N GLY A 145 39.31 -1.65 14.24
CA GLY A 145 38.35 -1.15 15.24
C GLY A 145 37.58 0.11 14.80
N SER A 146 37.80 0.61 13.58
CA SER A 146 37.07 1.74 13.00
C SER A 146 35.66 1.31 12.63
N LYS A 147 34.62 2.04 13.07
CA LYS A 147 33.24 1.80 12.60
C LYS A 147 33.13 2.25 11.14
N VAL A 148 32.72 1.34 10.26
CA VAL A 148 32.42 1.63 8.86
C VAL A 148 30.93 1.36 8.66
N GLN A 149 30.18 2.38 8.25
CA GLN A 149 28.81 2.20 7.76
C GLN A 149 28.89 1.87 6.27
N HIS A 150 28.40 0.70 5.84
CA HIS A 150 28.24 0.37 4.42
C HIS A 150 26.76 0.16 4.09
N GLU A 151 26.38 0.64 2.91
CA GLU A 151 25.11 0.35 2.25
C GLU A 151 25.07 -1.14 1.85
N ARG A 152 24.34 -1.96 2.60
CA ARG A 152 23.84 -3.23 2.04
C ARG A 152 22.45 -2.96 1.48
N LYS A 153 22.37 -2.89 0.14
CA LYS A 153 21.12 -2.91 -0.63
C LYS A 153 20.27 -4.11 -0.21
N CYS A 154 19.27 -3.85 0.63
CA CYS A 154 18.07 -4.66 0.74
C CYS A 154 16.93 -3.71 1.09
N VAL A 155 16.30 -3.16 0.05
CA VAL A 155 14.94 -2.64 0.17
C VAL A 155 14.05 -3.73 -0.43
N ALA A 156 13.46 -4.53 0.44
CA ALA A 156 12.33 -5.36 0.08
C ALA A 156 11.08 -4.49 0.22
N LEU A 157 10.60 -3.95 -0.91
CA LEU A 157 9.21 -3.57 -1.01
C LEU A 157 8.45 -4.84 -1.37
N THR A 158 7.71 -5.39 -0.40
CA THR A 158 6.70 -6.44 -0.61
C THR A 158 5.34 -5.80 -0.76
#